data_AF-A0A536ZI63-F1
#
_entry.id   AF-A0A536ZI63-F1
#
_cell.length_a   1.000
_cell.length_b   1.000
_cell.length_c   1.000
_cell.angle_alpha   90.00
_cell.angle_beta   90.00
_cell.angle_gamma   90.00
#
_symmetry.space_group_name_H-M   'P 1'
#
loop_
_entity.id
_entity.type
_entity.pdbx_description
1 polymer ?
#
loop_
_entity_poly.entity_id
_entity_poly.type
_entity_poly.pdbx_seq_one_letter_code
_entity_poly.pdbx_strand_id
1 'polypeptide(L)'
;MIPLKLEADRLFSPEPGQRALARALYATVEDLPIVSPHGHTDPQWFADDEPFSDASSLLITPDHYVFRMLYSQGVRLEGLG
;
A
#
# COMPACT_ATOMS: atom_id res chain seq x y z
N MET A 1 15.66 -13.69 11.26
CA MET A 1 14.76 -12.70 10.63
C MET A 1 13.84 -12.14 11.70
N ILE A 2 13.56 -10.83 11.68
CA ILE A 2 12.57 -10.22 12.57
C ILE A 2 11.18 -10.52 11.97
N PRO A 3 10.22 -11.07 12.74
CA PRO A 3 8.89 -11.38 12.22
C PRO A 3 8.12 -10.10 11.87
N LEU A 4 7.41 -10.10 10.75
CA LEU A 4 6.44 -9.05 10.42
C LEU A 4 5.16 -9.26 11.24
N LYS A 5 4.86 -8.31 12.11
CA LYS A 5 3.62 -8.28 12.90
C LYS A 5 2.75 -7.13 12.43
N LEU A 6 1.63 -7.44 11.77
CA LEU A 6 0.63 -6.45 11.39
C LEU A 6 -0.57 -6.58 12.33
N GLU A 7 -0.77 -5.59 13.18
CA GLU A 7 -1.88 -5.60 14.14
C GLU A 7 -3.24 -5.42 13.44
N ALA A 8 -4.24 -6.19 13.88
CA ALA A 8 -5.60 -6.05 13.37
C ALA A 8 -6.19 -4.68 13.72
N ASP A 9 -5.89 -4.14 14.90
CA ASP A 9 -6.34 -2.83 15.37
C ASP A 9 -5.40 -1.67 14.96
N ARG A 10 -4.60 -1.85 13.90
CA ARG A 10 -3.69 -0.80 13.40
C ARG A 10 -4.48 0.48 13.08
N LEU A 11 -3.87 1.63 13.39
CA LEU A 11 -4.45 2.98 13.21
C LEU A 11 -5.66 3.31 14.12
N PHE A 12 -6.17 2.38 14.92
CA PHE A 12 -7.19 2.69 15.93
C PHE A 12 -6.59 3.39 17.16
N SER A 13 -7.45 4.09 17.91
CA SER A 13 -7.06 4.76 19.15
C SER A 13 -6.43 3.78 20.16
N PRO A 14 -5.44 4.22 20.95
CA PRO A 14 -4.91 3.42 22.05
C PRO A 14 -5.91 3.26 23.22
N GLU A 15 -6.89 4.17 23.35
CA GLU A 15 -7.88 4.14 24.43
C GLU A 15 -8.90 2.99 24.22
N PRO A 16 -9.11 2.10 25.21
CA PRO A 16 -9.92 0.89 25.03
C PRO A 16 -11.35 1.11 24.54
N GLY A 17 -12.07 2.11 25.05
CA GLY A 17 -13.45 2.41 24.66
C GLY A 17 -13.54 2.86 23.20
N GLN A 18 -12.69 3.80 22.80
CA GLN A 18 -12.58 4.29 21.43
C GLN A 18 -12.13 3.19 20.47
N ARG A 19 -11.20 2.32 20.87
CA ARG A 19 -10.78 1.17 20.04
C ARG A 19 -11.93 0.18 19.83
N ALA A 20 -12.69 -0.13 20.88
CA ALA A 20 -13.84 -1.03 20.77
C ALA A 20 -14.89 -0.46 19.80
N LEU A 21 -15.17 0.84 19.89
CA LEU A 21 -16.06 1.52 18.96
C LEU A 21 -15.52 1.53 17.52
N ALA A 22 -14.24 1.86 17.33
CA ALA A 22 -13.60 1.86 16.01
C ALA A 22 -13.65 0.47 15.36
N ARG A 23 -13.40 -0.59 16.13
CA ARG A 23 -13.51 -1.98 15.66
C ARG A 23 -14.92 -2.32 15.24
N ALA A 24 -15.93 -1.96 16.05
CA ALA A 24 -17.32 -2.21 15.73
C ALA A 24 -17.76 -1.48 14.45
N LEU A 25 -17.32 -0.23 14.25
CA LEU A 25 -17.61 0.54 13.04
C LEU A 25 -16.89 -0.05 11.81
N TYR A 26 -15.59 -0.33 11.92
CA TYR A 26 -14.78 -0.87 10.82
C TYR A 26 -15.32 -2.22 10.32
N ALA A 27 -15.75 -3.11 11.23
CA ALA A 27 -16.36 -4.39 10.87
C ALA A 27 -17.64 -4.25 10.03
N THR A 28 -18.31 -3.09 10.03
CA THR A 28 -19.48 -2.85 9.16
C THR A 28 -19.11 -2.44 7.74
N VAL A 29 -17.84 -2.08 7.49
CA VAL A 29 -17.41 -1.48 6.23
C VAL A 29 -16.20 -2.15 5.57
N GLU A 30 -15.45 -3.00 6.28
CA GLU A 30 -14.19 -3.56 5.77
C GLU A 30 -14.34 -4.42 4.51
N ASP A 31 -15.48 -5.08 4.35
CA ASP A 31 -15.80 -5.94 3.19
C ASP A 31 -16.61 -5.23 2.10
N LEU A 32 -16.86 -3.91 2.24
CA LEU A 32 -17.56 -3.17 1.19
C LEU A 32 -16.68 -3.04 -0.07
N PRO A 33 -17.27 -3.05 -1.29
CA PRO A 33 -16.51 -2.85 -2.51
C PRO A 33 -15.75 -1.52 -2.51
N ILE A 34 -14.51 -1.54 -2.99
CA ILE A 34 -13.72 -0.33 -3.20
C ILE A 34 -14.30 0.43 -4.40
N VAL A 35 -14.73 1.67 -4.17
CA VAL A 35 -15.05 2.62 -5.23
C VAL A 35 -13.85 3.55 -5.40
N SER A 36 -13.13 3.41 -6.53
CA SER A 36 -11.95 4.23 -6.86
C SER A 36 -12.28 5.14 -8.06
N PRO A 37 -12.91 6.32 -7.83
CA PRO A 37 -13.44 7.15 -8.91
C PRO A 37 -12.38 7.99 -9.64
N HIS A 38 -11.14 7.98 -9.16
CA HIS A 38 -10.02 8.71 -9.74
C HIS A 38 -8.71 7.95 -9.46
N GLY A 39 -7.90 7.75 -10.50
CA GLY A 39 -6.65 7.01 -10.40
C GLY A 39 -5.82 7.07 -11.69
N HIS A 40 -4.64 6.46 -11.63
CA HIS A 40 -3.64 6.47 -12.71
C HIS A 40 -3.06 5.07 -13.00
N THR A 41 -3.79 3.99 -12.69
CA THR A 41 -3.39 2.64 -13.08
C THR A 41 -3.43 2.50 -14.59
N ASP A 42 -2.49 1.75 -15.17
CA ASP A 42 -2.46 1.53 -16.62
C ASP A 42 -3.63 0.63 -17.05
N PRO A 43 -4.51 1.06 -17.97
CA PRO A 43 -5.60 0.22 -18.47
C PRO A 43 -5.10 -1.04 -19.21
N GLN A 44 -3.89 -1.03 -19.78
CA GLN A 44 -3.35 -2.18 -20.52
C GLN A 44 -3.15 -3.40 -19.61
N TRP A 45 -2.84 -3.18 -18.33
CA TRP A 45 -2.70 -4.27 -17.35
C TRP A 45 -3.95 -5.16 -17.29
N PHE A 46 -5.13 -4.57 -17.42
CA PHE A 46 -6.39 -5.31 -17.37
C PHE A 46 -6.83 -5.82 -18.74
N ALA A 47 -6.35 -5.20 -19.83
CA ALA A 47 -6.69 -5.61 -21.19
C ALA A 47 -5.93 -6.87 -21.60
N ASP A 48 -4.63 -6.92 -21.28
CA ASP A 48 -3.74 -8.00 -21.72
C ASP A 48 -3.55 -9.08 -20.64
N ASP A 49 -3.79 -8.77 -19.36
CA ASP A 49 -3.64 -9.67 -18.20
C ASP A 49 -2.24 -10.34 -18.10
N GLU A 50 -1.23 -9.65 -18.61
CA GLU A 50 0.16 -10.10 -18.55
C GLU A 50 0.74 -9.94 -17.13
N PRO A 51 1.58 -10.87 -16.67
CA PRO A 51 2.20 -10.78 -15.34
C PRO A 51 3.22 -9.64 -15.27
N PHE A 52 3.32 -9.01 -14.10
CA PHE A 52 4.40 -8.08 -13.80
C PHE A 52 5.76 -8.78 -13.82
N SER A 53 6.80 -8.12 -14.35
CA SER A 53 8.13 -8.70 -14.56
C SER A 53 8.86 -9.05 -13.26
N ASP A 54 8.81 -8.13 -12.28
CA ASP A 54 9.59 -8.21 -11.05
C ASP A 54 9.04 -7.25 -9.99
N ALA A 55 9.59 -7.33 -8.77
CA ALA A 55 9.15 -6.51 -7.65
C ALA A 55 9.52 -5.03 -7.79
N SER A 56 10.63 -4.70 -8.46
CA SER A 56 11.07 -3.31 -8.58
C SER A 56 10.24 -2.54 -9.62
N SER A 57 9.92 -3.20 -10.74
CA SER A 57 9.05 -2.64 -11.79
C SER A 57 7.62 -2.38 -11.31
N LEU A 58 7.16 -3.11 -10.29
CA LEU A 58 5.83 -2.93 -9.70
C LEU A 58 5.80 -2.00 -8.48
N LEU A 59 6.74 -2.13 -7.54
CA LEU A 59 6.64 -1.51 -6.21
C LEU A 59 7.60 -0.34 -5.96
N ILE A 60 8.71 -0.23 -6.71
CA ILE A 60 9.78 0.73 -6.42
C ILE A 60 9.85 1.82 -7.48
N THR A 61 10.10 1.45 -8.73
CA THR A 61 10.36 2.40 -9.83
C THR A 61 9.13 3.24 -10.24
N PRO A 62 7.88 2.74 -10.25
CA PRO A 62 6.73 3.58 -10.57
C PRO A 62 6.26 4.43 -9.37
N ASP A 63 6.62 4.07 -8.13
CA ASP A 63 6.21 4.79 -6.93
C ASP A 63 7.22 5.88 -6.54
N HIS A 64 6.91 7.10 -6.92
CA HIS A 64 7.73 8.26 -6.60
C HIS A 64 7.81 8.57 -5.11
N TYR A 65 6.89 8.11 -4.25
CA TYR A 65 7.06 8.28 -2.81
C TYR A 65 8.23 7.44 -2.30
N VAL A 66 8.37 6.21 -2.80
CA VAL A 66 9.44 5.30 -2.41
C VAL A 66 10.79 5.80 -2.91
N PHE A 67 10.95 6.00 -4.22
CA PHE A 67 12.26 6.38 -4.74
C PHE A 67 12.71 7.77 -4.32
N ARG A 68 11.79 8.72 -4.07
CA ARG A 68 12.16 10.05 -3.55
C ARG A 68 12.82 9.95 -2.19
N MET A 69 12.34 9.06 -1.32
CA MET A 69 12.93 8.83 0.00
C MET A 69 14.30 8.15 -0.11
N LEU A 70 14.46 7.17 -1.01
CA LEU A 70 15.78 6.54 -1.24
C LEU A 70 16.79 7.55 -1.80
N TYR A 71 16.37 8.34 -2.79
CA TYR A 71 17.20 9.38 -3.37
C TYR A 71 17.60 10.45 -2.34
N SER A 72 16.69 10.81 -1.42
CA SER A 72 17.01 11.75 -0.34
C SER A 72 18.10 11.23 0.62
N GLN A 73 18.36 9.93 0.65
CA GLN A 73 19.43 9.29 1.43
C GLN A 73 20.69 9.02 0.60
N GLY A 74 20.77 9.53 -0.63
CA GLY A 74 21.94 9.40 -1.51
C GLY A 74 21.93 8.18 -2.44
N VAL A 75 20.82 7.43 -2.50
CA VAL A 75 20.69 6.33 -3.47
C VAL A 75 20.45 6.93 -4.86
N ARG A 76 21.28 6.54 -5.84
CA ARG A 76 21.12 7.00 -7.23
C ARG A 76 19.91 6.30 -7.88
N LEU A 77 19.17 7.02 -8.73
CA LEU A 77 17.98 6.47 -9.39
C LEU A 77 18.31 5.27 -10.27
N GLU A 78 19.47 5.28 -10.93
CA GLU A 78 19.96 4.17 -11.77
C GLU A 78 20.29 2.90 -10.97
N GLY A 79 20.25 2.96 -9.63
CA GLY A 79 20.48 1.82 -8.74
C GLY A 79 19.20 1.20 -8.18
N LEU A 80 18.00 1.65 -8.61
CA LEU A 80 16.72 1.19 -8.06
C LEU A 80 16.08 0.04 -8.84
N GLY A 81 16.61 -0.32 -9.99
CA GLY A 81 16.11 -1.38 -10.87
C GLY A 81 16.84 -1.33 -12.19
#